data_AF-A0A1M5V6I9-F1
#
_entry.id   AF-A0A1M5V6I9-F1
#
_cell.length_a   1.000
_cell.length_b   1.000
_cell.length_c   1.000
_cell.angle_alpha   90.00
_cell.angle_beta   90.00
_cell.angle_gamma   90.00
#
_symmetry.space_group_name_H-M   'P 1'
#
loop_
_entity.id
_entity.type
_entity.pdbx_description
1 polymer ?
#
loop_
_entity_poly.entity_id
_entity_poly.type
_entity_poly.pdbx_seq_one_letter_code
_entity_poly.pdbx_strand_id
1 'polypeptide(L)'
;MRSNKMIYIMTILLLGMSIILNIYQFHLRGEMNREYKVLTKEISAKEKIIDMKNSRINKLESKIENMKQQISVTEDKSEENVLGEIFPFEYEDIVDITFYRGKEKLPMDIDIEELKRRTFQSLYWLGDNARANIDFKELLDLEPIYIVFKLKDRTISYVYFYEKNVILMNGEAFHPVKYLYLVLNQILEPNSIIAKISRALEYKEDVENEGYESSYDSIYHFSRLEINDKDFFQWEKELTKLTKIKSIPFYSVSEEIDFIEVYKEGIVKFDLSIVFTNDKYKTKDGITVGLTKDEVISKLGKPNSIRGNKWGYLIGDYIRFYIIFEGNKVKYLMETMPL
;
A
#
# COMPACT_ATOMS: atom_id res chain seq x y z
N MET A 1 32.37 -95.09 -35.97
CA MET A 1 30.97 -94.63 -35.85
C MET A 1 30.66 -93.72 -34.64
N ARG A 2 31.49 -93.62 -33.58
CA ARG A 2 31.19 -92.72 -32.42
C ARG A 2 31.37 -91.22 -32.69
N SER A 3 32.21 -90.82 -33.65
CA SER A 3 32.54 -89.40 -33.94
C SER A 3 31.36 -88.60 -34.52
N ASN A 4 30.63 -89.14 -35.50
CA ASN A 4 29.52 -88.41 -36.17
C ASN A 4 28.34 -88.12 -35.22
N LYS A 5 28.12 -88.95 -34.20
CA LYS A 5 27.04 -88.74 -33.21
C LYS A 5 27.37 -87.56 -32.27
N MET A 6 28.65 -87.36 -31.94
CA MET A 6 29.09 -86.23 -31.11
C MET A 6 28.99 -84.90 -31.86
N ILE A 7 29.38 -84.89 -33.15
CA ILE A 7 29.25 -83.71 -34.02
C ILE A 7 27.78 -83.28 -34.12
N TYR A 8 26.86 -84.23 -34.37
CA TYR A 8 25.43 -83.93 -34.48
C TYR A 8 24.84 -83.35 -33.18
N ILE A 9 25.25 -83.88 -32.02
CA ILE A 9 24.82 -83.37 -30.71
C ILE A 9 25.37 -81.95 -30.48
N MET A 10 26.64 -81.68 -30.81
CA MET A 10 27.21 -80.33 -30.73
C MET A 10 26.49 -79.34 -31.65
N THR A 11 26.16 -79.73 -32.88
CA THR A 11 25.44 -78.85 -33.81
C THR A 11 24.06 -78.49 -33.29
N ILE A 12 23.32 -79.45 -32.71
CA ILE A 12 22.00 -79.18 -32.11
C ILE A 12 22.13 -78.24 -30.91
N LEU A 13 23.13 -78.43 -30.06
CA LEU A 13 23.37 -77.56 -28.89
C LEU A 13 23.73 -76.13 -29.31
N LEU A 14 24.58 -75.97 -30.33
CA LEU A 14 24.95 -74.66 -30.87
C LEU A 14 23.75 -73.96 -31.51
N LEU A 15 22.89 -74.69 -32.23
CA LEU A 15 21.66 -74.15 -32.80
C LEU A 15 20.68 -73.72 -31.69
N GLY A 16 20.53 -74.54 -30.64
CA GLY A 16 19.72 -74.21 -29.47
C GLY A 16 20.20 -72.96 -28.74
N MET A 17 21.51 -72.82 -28.52
CA MET A 17 22.10 -71.61 -27.93
C MET A 17 21.87 -70.37 -28.80
N SER A 18 22.03 -70.48 -30.13
CA SER A 18 21.79 -69.38 -31.06
C SER A 18 20.33 -68.89 -31.02
N ILE A 19 19.37 -69.81 -30.93
CA ILE A 19 17.94 -69.49 -30.81
C ILE A 19 17.66 -68.78 -29.48
N ILE A 20 18.19 -69.29 -28.37
CA ILE A 20 18.01 -68.68 -27.04
C ILE A 20 18.62 -67.27 -27.00
N LEU A 21 19.82 -67.08 -27.56
CA LEU A 21 20.46 -65.77 -27.69
C LEU A 21 19.61 -64.79 -28.50
N ASN A 22 19.04 -65.23 -29.64
CA ASN A 22 18.17 -64.38 -30.45
C ASN A 22 16.86 -64.01 -29.72
N ILE A 23 16.24 -64.94 -28.99
CA ILE A 23 15.04 -64.66 -28.19
C ILE A 23 15.36 -63.67 -27.08
N TYR A 24 16.49 -63.84 -26.39
CA TYR A 24 16.93 -62.93 -25.33
C TYR A 24 17.23 -61.53 -25.86
N GLN A 25 17.94 -61.42 -26.99
CA GLN A 25 18.19 -60.14 -27.68
C GLN A 25 16.90 -59.47 -28.14
N PHE A 26 15.92 -60.23 -28.65
CA PHE A 26 14.61 -59.69 -29.03
C PHE A 26 13.83 -59.17 -27.82
N HIS A 27 13.86 -59.90 -26.69
CA HIS A 27 13.21 -59.48 -25.45
C HIS A 27 13.84 -58.19 -24.90
N LEU A 28 15.17 -58.14 -24.79
CA LEU A 28 15.89 -56.93 -24.35
C LEU A 28 15.62 -55.72 -25.25
N ARG A 29 15.59 -55.91 -26.57
CA ARG A 29 15.24 -54.83 -27.51
C ARG A 29 13.79 -54.37 -27.32
N GLY A 30 12.87 -55.28 -26.98
CA GLY A 30 11.48 -54.97 -26.64
C GLY A 30 11.36 -54.14 -25.36
N GLU A 31 12.09 -54.51 -24.30
CA GLU A 31 12.11 -53.77 -23.04
C GLU A 31 12.74 -52.38 -23.20
N MET A 32 13.91 -52.29 -23.84
CA MET A 32 14.56 -51.00 -24.11
C MET A 32 13.67 -50.07 -24.96
N ASN A 33 12.96 -50.61 -25.96
CA ASN A 33 12.03 -49.82 -26.76
C ASN A 33 10.85 -49.30 -25.94
N ARG A 34 10.34 -50.08 -24.97
CA ARG A 34 9.27 -49.62 -24.07
C ARG A 34 9.77 -48.51 -23.16
N GLU A 35 10.93 -48.70 -22.54
CA GLU A 35 11.55 -47.73 -21.64
C GLU A 35 11.90 -46.43 -22.36
N TYR A 36 12.47 -46.53 -23.57
CA TYR A 36 12.74 -45.37 -24.43
C TYR A 36 11.46 -44.59 -24.78
N LYS A 37 10.35 -45.30 -25.04
CA LYS A 37 9.04 -44.67 -25.35
C LYS A 37 8.43 -43.96 -24.13
N VAL A 38 8.66 -44.49 -22.93
CA VAL A 38 8.25 -43.84 -21.68
C VAL A 38 9.08 -42.58 -21.45
N LEU A 39 10.41 -42.67 -21.56
CA LEU A 39 11.33 -41.53 -21.39
C LEU A 39 11.06 -40.41 -22.39
N THR A 40 10.85 -40.72 -23.67
CA THR A 40 10.51 -39.69 -24.68
C THR A 40 9.20 -39.00 -24.39
N LYS A 41 8.19 -39.72 -23.87
CA LYS A 41 6.92 -39.12 -23.44
C LYS A 41 7.09 -38.20 -22.23
N GLU A 42 7.90 -38.60 -21.26
CA GLU A 42 8.20 -37.77 -20.08
C GLU A 42 9.00 -36.51 -20.44
N ILE A 43 10.00 -36.63 -21.32
CA ILE A 43 10.78 -35.49 -21.83
C ILE A 43 9.87 -34.50 -22.55
N SER A 44 9.02 -34.98 -23.47
CA SER A 44 8.08 -34.13 -24.20
C SER A 44 7.08 -33.42 -23.27
N ALA A 45 6.63 -34.09 -22.20
CA ALA A 45 5.78 -33.46 -21.19
C ALA A 45 6.50 -32.36 -20.41
N LYS A 46 7.78 -32.57 -20.06
CA LYS A 46 8.61 -31.56 -19.38
C LYS A 46 8.90 -30.36 -20.28
N GLU A 47 9.22 -30.58 -21.56
CA GLU A 47 9.42 -29.52 -22.55
C GLU A 47 8.17 -28.64 -22.66
N LYS A 48 6.98 -29.25 -22.75
CA LYS A 48 5.72 -28.50 -22.81
C LYS A 48 5.48 -27.63 -21.57
N ILE A 49 5.87 -28.11 -20.38
CA ILE A 49 5.77 -27.33 -19.13
C ILE A 49 6.74 -26.14 -19.17
N ILE A 50 7.95 -26.34 -19.70
CA ILE A 50 8.95 -25.27 -19.85
C ILE A 50 8.44 -24.21 -20.82
N ASP A 51 7.90 -24.61 -21.98
CA ASP A 51 7.33 -23.68 -22.97
C ASP A 51 6.18 -22.85 -22.39
N MET A 52 5.28 -23.49 -21.63
CA MET A 52 4.20 -22.79 -20.94
C MET A 52 4.72 -21.76 -19.92
N LYS A 53 5.77 -22.11 -19.16
CA LYS A 53 6.40 -21.19 -18.21
C LYS A 53 7.06 -20.02 -18.94
N ASN A 54 7.81 -20.28 -20.01
CA ASN A 54 8.46 -19.24 -20.81
C ASN A 54 7.44 -18.31 -21.47
N SER A 55 6.34 -18.84 -22.02
CA SER A 55 5.25 -18.03 -22.55
C SER A 55 4.63 -17.12 -21.48
N ARG A 56 4.45 -17.62 -20.26
CA ARG A 56 3.97 -16.81 -19.13
C ARG A 56 4.97 -15.74 -18.72
N ILE A 57 6.27 -16.06 -18.69
CA ILE A 57 7.34 -15.09 -18.41
C ILE A 57 7.35 -13.98 -19.46
N ASN A 58 7.38 -14.32 -20.75
CA ASN A 58 7.37 -13.32 -21.83
C ASN A 58 6.14 -12.41 -21.77
N LYS A 59 4.97 -12.97 -21.42
CA LYS A 59 3.74 -12.18 -21.23
C LYS A 59 3.84 -11.22 -20.03
N LEU A 60 4.46 -11.66 -18.92
CA LEU A 60 4.70 -10.81 -17.75
C LEU A 60 5.73 -9.72 -18.06
N GLU A 61 6.83 -10.06 -18.74
CA GLU A 61 7.86 -9.11 -19.17
C GLU A 61 7.28 -8.04 -20.10
N SER A 62 6.48 -8.44 -21.09
CA SER A 62 5.77 -7.49 -21.97
C SER A 62 4.79 -6.61 -21.18
N LYS A 63 4.11 -7.14 -20.15
CA LYS A 63 3.23 -6.33 -19.29
C LYS A 63 4.03 -5.35 -18.43
N ILE A 64 5.19 -5.76 -17.88
CA ILE A 64 6.11 -4.88 -17.14
C ILE A 64 6.63 -3.78 -18.06
N GLU A 65 7.06 -4.13 -19.27
CA GLU A 65 7.60 -3.18 -20.23
C GLU A 65 6.54 -2.19 -20.71
N ASN A 66 5.32 -2.66 -21.01
CA ASN A 66 4.20 -1.78 -21.33
C ASN A 66 3.84 -0.85 -20.17
N MET A 67 3.91 -1.33 -18.91
CA MET A 67 3.75 -0.45 -17.74
C MET A 67 4.85 0.62 -17.77
N LYS A 68 6.14 0.24 -17.90
CA LYS A 68 7.27 1.18 -18.01
C LYS A 68 7.10 2.21 -19.14
N GLN A 69 6.61 1.80 -20.31
CA GLN A 69 6.46 2.66 -21.49
C GLN A 69 5.25 3.60 -21.43
N GLN A 70 4.12 3.18 -20.84
CA GLN A 70 2.99 4.09 -20.58
C GLN A 70 3.37 5.24 -19.63
N ILE A 71 4.53 5.15 -18.98
CA ILE A 71 5.03 6.10 -18.00
C ILE A 71 6.03 7.11 -18.61
N SER A 72 6.54 6.91 -19.84
CA SER A 72 7.51 7.82 -20.46
C SER A 72 6.84 8.91 -21.31
N VAL A 73 6.18 9.88 -20.69
CA VAL A 73 5.91 11.19 -21.32
C VAL A 73 6.30 12.29 -20.35
N THR A 74 7.60 12.50 -20.20
CA THR A 74 8.14 13.77 -19.71
C THR A 74 9.57 13.95 -20.18
N GLU A 75 9.84 15.05 -20.88
CA GLU A 75 11.17 15.42 -21.37
C GLU A 75 12.11 15.69 -20.19
N ASP A 76 13.29 15.13 -20.31
CA ASP A 76 14.42 15.17 -19.40
C ASP A 76 14.89 16.62 -19.15
N LYS A 77 14.93 17.03 -17.88
CA LYS A 77 15.75 18.12 -17.29
C LYS A 77 15.39 18.34 -15.83
N SER A 78 16.23 17.86 -14.90
CA SER A 78 16.79 18.73 -13.86
C SER A 78 17.91 18.04 -13.05
N GLU A 79 18.83 18.86 -12.53
CA GLU A 79 20.06 18.47 -11.83
C GLU A 79 19.94 18.58 -10.29
N GLU A 80 18.72 18.62 -9.70
CA GLU A 80 18.52 18.66 -8.25
C GLU A 80 17.46 17.65 -7.75
N ASN A 81 17.71 17.07 -6.56
CA ASN A 81 17.09 15.84 -6.00
C ASN A 81 15.60 15.92 -5.59
N VAL A 82 14.77 16.70 -6.28
CA VAL A 82 13.32 16.80 -6.02
C VAL A 82 12.56 16.35 -7.27
N LEU A 83 11.93 15.17 -7.21
CA LEU A 83 11.06 14.66 -8.30
C LEU A 83 9.85 15.57 -8.56
N GLY A 84 9.61 16.59 -7.72
CA GLY A 84 8.69 17.69 -8.03
C GLY A 84 9.00 18.43 -9.32
N GLU A 85 10.28 18.51 -9.72
CA GLU A 85 10.68 19.11 -10.99
C GLU A 85 10.36 18.20 -12.20
N ILE A 86 10.00 16.94 -11.95
CA ILE A 86 9.51 15.98 -12.96
C ILE A 86 8.02 16.18 -13.24
N PHE A 87 7.26 16.86 -12.37
CA PHE A 87 5.87 17.19 -12.67
C PHE A 87 5.83 18.21 -13.81
N PRO A 88 5.28 17.87 -14.99
CA PRO A 88 5.37 18.75 -16.16
C PRO A 88 4.34 19.88 -16.14
N PHE A 89 3.82 20.26 -14.97
CA PHE A 89 2.80 21.27 -14.81
C PHE A 89 2.74 21.80 -13.39
N GLU A 90 2.26 23.04 -13.28
CA GLU A 90 2.07 23.74 -12.01
C GLU A 90 0.66 23.50 -11.44
N TYR A 91 0.47 23.81 -10.16
CA TYR A 91 -0.81 23.69 -9.48
C TYR A 91 -1.93 24.46 -10.20
N GLU A 92 -1.62 25.65 -10.72
CA GLU A 92 -2.54 26.56 -11.39
C GLU A 92 -3.02 26.05 -12.76
N ASP A 93 -2.34 25.05 -13.33
CA ASP A 93 -2.72 24.46 -14.61
C ASP A 93 -3.77 23.36 -14.47
N ILE A 94 -3.96 22.85 -13.25
CA ILE A 94 -4.90 21.77 -12.96
C ILE A 94 -6.32 22.33 -12.97
N VAL A 95 -7.10 21.89 -13.95
CA VAL A 95 -8.53 22.22 -14.10
C VAL A 95 -9.39 21.22 -13.35
N ASP A 96 -9.05 19.93 -13.40
CA ASP A 96 -9.80 18.85 -12.76
C ASP A 96 -8.87 17.66 -12.44
N ILE A 97 -9.22 16.88 -11.42
CA ILE A 97 -8.56 15.61 -11.08
C ILE A 97 -9.63 14.55 -10.98
N THR A 98 -9.44 13.44 -11.69
CA THR A 98 -10.36 12.31 -11.68
C THR A 98 -9.63 11.00 -11.49
N PHE A 99 -10.26 10.05 -10.82
CA PHE A 99 -9.71 8.70 -10.64
C PHE A 99 -10.52 7.68 -11.43
N TYR A 100 -9.84 6.74 -12.07
CA TYR A 100 -10.46 5.62 -12.77
C TYR A 100 -9.95 4.29 -12.25
N ARG A 101 -10.87 3.32 -12.16
CA ARG A 101 -10.54 1.90 -12.00
C ARG A 101 -10.95 1.18 -13.28
N GLY A 102 -9.97 0.74 -14.06
CA GLY A 102 -10.21 0.29 -15.43
C GLY A 102 -10.84 1.40 -16.28
N LYS A 103 -12.11 1.22 -16.70
CA LYS A 103 -12.87 2.22 -17.47
C LYS A 103 -13.89 2.99 -16.63
N GLU A 104 -14.04 2.64 -15.36
CA GLU A 104 -15.03 3.24 -14.48
C GLU A 104 -14.44 4.46 -13.78
N LYS A 105 -15.10 5.61 -13.90
CA LYS A 105 -14.76 6.80 -13.10
C LYS A 105 -15.22 6.55 -11.66
N LEU A 106 -14.30 6.68 -10.70
CA LEU A 106 -14.63 6.53 -9.30
C LEU A 106 -15.49 7.69 -8.80
N PRO A 107 -16.50 7.44 -7.95
CA PRO A 107 -17.32 8.49 -7.37
C PRO A 107 -16.49 9.35 -6.43
N MET A 108 -16.59 10.68 -6.57
CA MET A 108 -15.87 11.63 -5.73
C MET A 108 -16.90 12.56 -5.08
N ASP A 109 -16.96 12.53 -3.75
CA ASP A 109 -17.72 13.46 -2.92
C ASP A 109 -16.75 14.29 -2.07
N ILE A 110 -15.80 14.91 -2.77
CA ILE A 110 -14.74 15.76 -2.20
C ILE A 110 -14.70 17.03 -3.05
N ASP A 111 -14.63 18.19 -2.39
CA ASP A 111 -14.45 19.47 -3.07
C ASP A 111 -13.23 19.43 -4.00
N ILE A 112 -13.38 20.01 -5.20
CA ILE A 112 -12.36 19.90 -6.24
C ILE A 112 -11.06 20.61 -5.85
N GLU A 113 -11.11 21.74 -5.16
CA GLU A 113 -9.90 22.45 -4.74
C GLU A 113 -9.19 21.70 -3.61
N GLU A 114 -9.94 21.11 -2.67
CA GLU A 114 -9.35 20.23 -1.66
C GLU A 114 -8.71 18.98 -2.29
N LEU A 115 -9.37 18.38 -3.28
CA LEU A 115 -8.86 17.24 -4.02
C LEU A 115 -7.57 17.59 -4.77
N LYS A 116 -7.57 18.73 -5.47
CA LYS A 116 -6.40 19.29 -6.16
C LYS A 116 -5.24 19.47 -5.21
N ARG A 117 -5.45 20.20 -4.12
CA ARG A 117 -4.43 20.49 -3.11
C ARG A 117 -3.79 19.22 -2.58
N ARG A 118 -4.59 18.22 -2.19
CA ARG A 118 -4.09 16.97 -1.60
C ARG A 118 -3.35 16.08 -2.58
N THR A 119 -3.93 15.91 -3.76
CA THR A 119 -3.35 15.04 -4.79
C THR A 119 -2.03 15.65 -5.27
N PHE A 120 -2.02 16.95 -5.57
CA PHE A 120 -0.81 17.65 -5.99
C PHE A 120 0.26 17.66 -4.91
N GLN A 121 -0.06 18.06 -3.67
CA GLN A 121 0.90 18.05 -2.56
C GLN A 121 1.48 16.66 -2.29
N SER A 122 0.73 15.59 -2.58
CA SER A 122 1.22 14.24 -2.33
C SER A 122 2.27 13.76 -3.33
N LEU A 123 2.36 14.45 -4.47
CA LEU A 123 3.18 14.05 -5.60
C LEU A 123 4.27 15.07 -5.91
N TYR A 124 4.03 16.35 -5.64
CA TYR A 124 4.96 17.44 -5.91
C TYR A 124 6.22 17.39 -5.03
N TRP A 125 6.12 16.91 -3.79
CA TRP A 125 7.26 16.90 -2.85
C TRP A 125 8.03 15.58 -2.83
N LEU A 126 7.86 14.71 -3.83
CA LEU A 126 8.58 13.44 -3.82
C LEU A 126 10.07 13.67 -4.08
N GLY A 127 10.92 13.09 -3.24
CA GLY A 127 12.37 13.03 -3.44
C GLY A 127 12.83 11.60 -3.69
N ASP A 128 14.14 11.40 -3.89
CA ASP A 128 14.69 10.06 -4.10
C ASP A 128 14.37 9.06 -2.98
N ASN A 129 14.27 9.54 -1.74
CA ASN A 129 13.89 8.72 -0.59
C ASN A 129 12.44 8.23 -0.65
N ALA A 130 11.61 8.79 -1.53
CA ALA A 130 10.25 8.31 -1.78
C ALA A 130 10.22 7.06 -2.68
N ARG A 131 11.34 6.65 -3.30
CA ARG A 131 11.42 5.45 -4.15
C ARG A 131 10.97 4.21 -3.39
N ALA A 132 9.98 3.52 -3.95
CA ALA A 132 9.47 2.28 -3.39
C ALA A 132 10.39 1.12 -3.79
N ASN A 133 10.94 0.41 -2.80
CA ASN A 133 11.65 -0.84 -3.03
C ASN A 133 10.66 -2.00 -3.24
N ILE A 134 10.07 -2.06 -4.43
CA ILE A 134 9.06 -3.06 -4.79
C ILE A 134 9.46 -3.79 -6.08
N ASP A 135 9.28 -5.12 -6.11
CA ASP A 135 9.35 -5.86 -7.37
C ASP A 135 8.09 -5.54 -8.18
N PHE A 136 8.24 -5.02 -9.40
CA PHE A 136 7.12 -4.75 -10.31
C PHE A 136 6.22 -5.98 -10.54
N LYS A 137 6.73 -7.20 -10.35
CA LYS A 137 5.91 -8.42 -10.37
C LYS A 137 4.82 -8.42 -9.30
N GLU A 138 5.07 -7.83 -8.13
CA GLU A 138 4.07 -7.69 -7.06
C GLU A 138 2.91 -6.77 -7.47
N LEU A 139 3.12 -5.89 -8.46
CA LEU A 139 2.10 -4.99 -8.98
C LEU A 139 1.24 -5.63 -10.08
N LEU A 140 1.68 -6.74 -10.67
CA LEU A 140 1.02 -7.33 -11.85
C LEU A 140 -0.36 -7.90 -11.55
N ASP A 141 -0.58 -8.33 -10.32
CA ASP A 141 -1.84 -8.92 -9.84
C ASP A 141 -2.74 -7.90 -9.13
N LEU A 142 -2.26 -6.65 -8.97
CA LEU A 142 -3.04 -5.57 -8.37
C LEU A 142 -3.84 -4.83 -9.44
N GLU A 143 -4.98 -4.27 -9.01
CA GLU A 143 -5.83 -3.47 -9.88
C GLU A 143 -5.33 -2.01 -9.89
N PRO A 144 -4.89 -1.48 -11.05
CA PRO A 144 -4.40 -0.11 -11.11
C PRO A 144 -5.54 0.89 -11.02
N ILE A 145 -5.24 2.01 -10.39
CA ILE A 145 -6.03 3.24 -10.42
C ILE A 145 -5.30 4.23 -11.30
N TYR A 146 -6.02 4.84 -12.23
CA TYR A 146 -5.50 5.91 -13.06
C TYR A 146 -5.88 7.25 -12.44
N ILE A 147 -4.86 8.01 -12.01
CA ILE A 147 -5.02 9.39 -11.55
C ILE A 147 -4.90 10.27 -12.79
N VAL A 148 -6.00 10.90 -13.20
CA VAL A 148 -6.08 11.68 -14.42
C VAL A 148 -6.18 13.17 -14.07
N PHE A 149 -5.13 13.90 -14.42
CA PHE A 149 -5.04 15.35 -14.33
C PHE A 149 -5.51 15.97 -15.65
N LYS A 150 -6.62 16.71 -15.60
CA LYS A 150 -7.03 17.57 -16.70
C LYS A 150 -6.37 18.93 -16.53
N LEU A 151 -5.50 19.28 -17.45
CA LEU A 151 -4.82 20.57 -17.50
C LEU A 151 -5.56 21.51 -18.46
N LYS A 152 -5.15 22.79 -18.50
CA LYS A 152 -5.74 23.79 -19.42
C LYS A 152 -5.64 23.39 -20.89
N ASP A 153 -4.55 22.75 -21.29
CA ASP A 153 -4.18 22.46 -22.68
C ASP A 153 -4.10 20.96 -23.02
N ARG A 154 -3.94 20.10 -22.00
CA ARG A 154 -3.74 18.65 -22.18
C ARG A 154 -4.30 17.82 -21.03
N THR A 155 -4.14 16.51 -21.10
CA THR A 155 -4.49 15.57 -20.03
C THR A 155 -3.31 14.65 -19.79
N ILE A 156 -2.97 14.44 -18.51
CA ILE A 156 -1.89 13.57 -18.07
C ILE A 156 -2.46 12.55 -17.09
N SER A 157 -1.96 11.32 -17.13
CA SER A 157 -2.40 10.26 -16.23
C SER A 157 -1.24 9.51 -15.61
N TYR A 158 -1.36 9.19 -14.32
CA TYR A 158 -0.42 8.35 -13.59
C TYR A 158 -1.09 7.06 -13.13
N VAL A 159 -0.32 5.98 -13.07
CA VAL A 159 -0.77 4.68 -12.58
C VAL A 159 -0.46 4.58 -11.09
N TYR A 160 -1.46 4.22 -10.30
CA TYR A 160 -1.37 4.11 -8.86
C TYR A 160 -1.93 2.76 -8.37
N PHE A 161 -1.22 2.11 -7.46
CA PHE A 161 -1.58 0.85 -6.84
C PHE A 161 -1.91 1.08 -5.37
N TYR A 162 -3.20 1.07 -5.06
CA TYR A 162 -3.76 1.47 -3.77
C TYR A 162 -3.35 0.56 -2.63
N GLU A 163 -3.31 -0.75 -2.86
CA GLU A 163 -3.02 -1.78 -1.86
C GLU A 163 -1.59 -1.67 -1.32
N LYS A 164 -0.67 -1.16 -2.14
CA LYS A 164 0.75 -0.96 -1.79
C LYS A 164 1.08 0.52 -1.52
N ASN A 165 0.13 1.42 -1.74
CA ASN A 165 0.34 2.87 -1.83
C ASN A 165 1.57 3.22 -2.68
N VAL A 166 1.54 2.83 -3.96
CA VAL A 166 2.63 3.06 -4.91
C VAL A 166 2.10 3.80 -6.13
N ILE A 167 2.75 4.90 -6.50
CA ILE A 167 2.54 5.57 -7.80
C ILE A 167 3.70 5.23 -8.74
N LEU A 168 3.39 5.04 -10.01
CA LEU A 168 4.39 4.86 -11.06
C LEU A 168 4.63 6.18 -11.79
N MET A 169 5.90 6.62 -11.80
CA MET A 169 6.37 7.86 -12.45
C MET A 169 7.74 7.60 -13.10
N ASN A 170 7.97 8.11 -14.31
CA ASN A 170 9.18 7.88 -15.11
C ASN A 170 9.77 6.45 -15.10
N GLY A 171 8.92 5.41 -15.15
CA GLY A 171 9.34 4.00 -15.17
C GLY A 171 9.74 3.44 -13.79
N GLU A 172 9.60 4.23 -12.74
CA GLU A 172 9.93 3.91 -11.36
C GLU A 172 8.70 3.95 -10.45
N ALA A 173 8.84 3.36 -9.27
CA ALA A 173 7.78 3.25 -8.27
C ALA A 173 8.11 4.14 -7.07
N PHE A 174 7.12 4.90 -6.59
CA PHE A 174 7.28 5.82 -5.46
C PHE A 174 6.13 5.66 -4.46
N HIS A 175 6.43 5.85 -3.18
CA HIS A 175 5.41 6.02 -2.16
C HIS A 175 5.00 7.50 -2.12
N PRO A 176 3.74 7.85 -2.45
CA PRO A 176 3.30 9.23 -2.34
C PRO A 176 3.17 9.64 -0.87
N VAL A 177 3.06 10.95 -0.60
CA VAL A 177 2.68 11.42 0.74
C VAL A 177 1.28 10.90 1.10
N LYS A 178 1.02 10.73 2.40
CA LYS A 178 -0.21 10.10 2.92
C LYS A 178 -1.52 10.64 2.38
N TYR A 179 -1.61 11.91 1.97
CA TYR A 179 -2.90 12.53 1.62
C TYR A 179 -3.56 11.90 0.39
N LEU A 180 -2.79 11.44 -0.60
CA LEU A 180 -3.33 10.73 -1.75
C LEU A 180 -3.99 9.40 -1.31
N TYR A 181 -3.30 8.64 -0.46
CA TYR A 181 -3.87 7.41 0.08
C TYR A 181 -5.13 7.68 0.91
N LEU A 182 -5.15 8.74 1.73
CA LEU A 182 -6.32 9.13 2.52
C LEU A 182 -7.52 9.48 1.64
N VAL A 183 -7.33 10.26 0.58
CA VAL A 183 -8.37 10.59 -0.41
C VAL A 183 -8.93 9.31 -1.05
N LEU A 184 -8.06 8.44 -1.55
CA LEU A 184 -8.49 7.21 -2.19
C LEU A 184 -9.13 6.22 -1.21
N ASN A 185 -8.71 6.22 0.05
CA ASN A 185 -9.33 5.39 1.08
C ASN A 185 -10.78 5.83 1.36
N GLN A 186 -11.09 7.13 1.31
CA GLN A 186 -12.46 7.62 1.42
C GLN A 186 -13.35 7.17 0.25
N ILE A 187 -12.80 7.08 -0.95
CA ILE A 187 -13.51 6.70 -2.17
C ILE A 187 -13.71 5.18 -2.23
N LEU A 188 -12.66 4.40 -1.95
CA LEU A 188 -12.62 2.96 -2.18
C LEU A 188 -13.05 2.15 -0.97
N GLU A 189 -12.79 2.65 0.24
CA GLU A 189 -13.14 2.01 1.50
C GLU A 189 -13.85 3.01 2.45
N PRO A 190 -14.99 3.62 2.05
CA PRO A 190 -15.63 4.73 2.80
C PRO A 190 -15.98 4.40 4.26
N ASN A 191 -16.14 3.11 4.57
CA ASN A 191 -16.47 2.59 5.89
C ASN A 191 -15.26 2.20 6.75
N SER A 192 -14.04 2.25 6.20
CA SER A 192 -12.81 1.94 6.93
C SER A 192 -12.58 2.96 8.05
N ILE A 193 -11.77 2.58 9.05
CA ILE A 193 -11.41 3.51 10.12
C ILE A 193 -10.53 4.67 9.61
N ILE A 194 -9.69 4.43 8.60
CA ILE A 194 -8.84 5.46 7.98
C ILE A 194 -9.71 6.50 7.27
N ALA A 195 -10.69 6.07 6.47
CA ALA A 195 -11.62 6.96 5.77
C ALA A 195 -12.43 7.83 6.75
N LYS A 196 -12.91 7.21 7.83
CA LYS A 196 -13.67 7.91 8.88
C LYS A 196 -12.82 8.93 9.64
N ILE A 197 -11.57 8.61 9.95
CA ILE A 197 -10.64 9.56 10.58
C ILE A 197 -10.29 10.69 9.60
N SER A 198 -9.98 10.38 8.35
CA SER A 198 -9.67 11.39 7.31
C SER A 198 -10.78 12.42 7.20
N ARG A 199 -12.04 11.97 7.01
CA ARG A 199 -13.21 12.86 6.96
C ARG A 199 -13.39 13.70 8.22
N ALA A 200 -13.14 13.13 9.39
CA ALA A 200 -13.27 13.86 10.65
C ALA A 200 -12.16 14.90 10.87
N LEU A 201 -10.95 14.67 10.33
CA LEU A 201 -9.86 15.64 10.31
C LEU A 201 -10.07 16.73 9.26
N GLU A 202 -10.89 16.45 8.26
CA GLU A 202 -11.26 17.34 7.15
C GLU A 202 -12.44 18.25 7.44
N TYR A 203 -13.24 17.93 8.45
CA TYR A 203 -14.53 18.56 8.65
C TYR A 203 -14.40 20.09 8.78
N LYS A 204 -14.81 20.77 7.70
CA LYS A 204 -15.02 22.21 7.61
C LYS A 204 -16.53 22.42 7.77
N GLU A 205 -17.02 22.55 9.00
CA GLU A 205 -18.36 23.12 9.18
C GLU A 205 -18.31 24.54 8.61
N ASP A 206 -19.26 24.91 7.74
CA ASP A 206 -19.30 26.15 6.97
C ASP A 206 -18.74 27.35 7.78
N VAL A 207 -17.50 27.73 7.47
CA VAL A 207 -16.75 28.80 8.13
C VAL A 207 -17.25 30.14 7.62
N GLU A 208 -18.54 30.41 7.81
CA GLU A 208 -19.03 31.78 7.84
C GLU A 208 -19.16 32.33 9.26
N ASN A 209 -19.04 31.53 10.35
CA ASN A 209 -19.32 32.08 11.70
C ASN A 209 -18.58 31.53 12.94
N GLU A 210 -17.49 30.73 12.84
CA GLU A 210 -16.64 30.48 14.03
C GLU A 210 -15.22 30.94 13.75
N GLY A 211 -14.92 32.16 14.24
CA GLY A 211 -13.57 32.70 14.25
C GLY A 211 -12.61 31.73 14.91
N TYR A 212 -11.41 31.64 14.36
CA TYR A 212 -10.29 30.98 15.03
C TYR A 212 -10.04 31.70 16.37
N GLU A 213 -10.61 31.16 17.45
CA GLU A 213 -10.33 31.61 18.81
C GLU A 213 -9.13 30.81 19.33
N SER A 214 -7.95 31.43 19.27
CA SER A 214 -6.79 30.97 20.03
C SER A 214 -6.64 31.79 21.30
N SER A 215 -6.87 31.18 22.47
CA SER A 215 -6.51 31.79 23.75
C SER A 215 -5.23 31.13 24.28
N TYR A 216 -4.15 31.92 24.35
CA TYR A 216 -2.87 31.52 24.93
C TYR A 216 -2.86 31.60 26.46
N ASP A 217 -3.94 32.09 27.07
CA ASP A 217 -4.01 32.36 28.51
C ASP A 217 -4.14 31.06 29.35
N SER A 218 -4.48 29.93 28.72
CA SER A 218 -4.70 28.65 29.40
C SER A 218 -3.65 27.61 29.00
N ILE A 219 -2.50 27.59 29.68
CA ILE A 219 -1.49 26.53 29.49
C ILE A 219 -1.89 25.30 30.33
N TYR A 220 -2.00 24.14 29.68
CA TYR A 220 -2.33 22.89 30.38
C TYR A 220 -1.09 22.17 30.90
N HIS A 221 -1.22 21.51 32.05
CA HIS A 221 -0.20 20.59 32.54
C HIS A 221 -0.13 19.34 31.67
N PHE A 222 1.08 18.95 31.27
CA PHE A 222 1.33 17.85 30.34
C PHE A 222 0.64 16.53 30.74
N SER A 223 0.76 16.14 32.00
CA SER A 223 0.21 14.89 32.52
C SER A 223 -1.32 14.81 32.52
N ARG A 224 -2.04 15.91 32.27
CA ARG A 224 -3.50 15.90 32.11
C ARG A 224 -3.95 15.46 30.72
N LEU A 225 -3.07 15.59 29.72
CA LEU A 225 -3.36 15.30 28.31
C LEU A 225 -2.85 13.92 27.86
N GLU A 226 -2.04 13.25 28.68
CA GLU A 226 -1.60 11.87 28.45
C GLU A 226 -2.79 10.90 28.44
N ILE A 227 -2.83 10.00 27.46
CA ILE A 227 -3.81 8.93 27.37
C ILE A 227 -3.28 7.68 28.06
N ASN A 228 -4.03 7.18 29.06
CA ASN A 228 -3.66 6.04 29.90
C ASN A 228 -2.25 6.18 30.52
N ASP A 229 -1.97 7.39 31.03
CA ASP A 229 -0.72 7.78 31.69
C ASP A 229 0.53 7.53 30.80
N LYS A 230 0.38 7.73 29.49
CA LYS A 230 1.45 7.61 28.51
C LYS A 230 1.48 8.86 27.63
N ASP A 231 2.69 9.33 27.37
CA ASP A 231 2.94 10.28 26.29
C ASP A 231 3.06 9.59 24.92
N PHE A 232 3.21 10.41 23.88
CA PHE A 232 3.37 9.96 22.50
C PHE A 232 4.48 8.92 22.33
N PHE A 233 5.67 9.15 22.88
CA PHE A 233 6.83 8.25 22.71
C PHE A 233 6.66 6.94 23.49
N GLN A 234 5.99 6.98 24.64
CA GLN A 234 5.61 5.80 25.40
C GLN A 234 4.55 4.99 24.65
N TRP A 235 3.59 5.65 23.99
CA TRP A 235 2.64 5.00 23.11
C TRP A 235 3.33 4.36 21.91
N GLU A 236 4.26 5.04 21.23
CA GLU A 236 5.01 4.44 20.12
C GLU A 236 5.71 3.14 20.54
N LYS A 237 6.35 3.12 21.71
CA LYS A 237 6.95 1.91 22.28
C LYS A 237 5.91 0.82 22.55
N GLU A 238 4.74 1.18 23.06
CA GLU A 238 3.66 0.22 23.33
C GLU A 238 3.06 -0.35 22.05
N LEU A 239 2.88 0.48 21.02
CA LEU A 239 2.38 0.11 19.71
C LEU A 239 3.24 -0.96 19.04
N THR A 240 4.54 -1.06 19.33
CA THR A 240 5.40 -2.14 18.82
C THR A 240 5.00 -3.53 19.31
N LYS A 241 4.24 -3.62 20.41
CA LYS A 241 3.81 -4.87 21.03
C LYS A 241 2.40 -5.29 20.61
N LEU A 242 1.65 -4.39 19.96
CA LEU A 242 0.27 -4.61 19.58
C LEU A 242 0.15 -5.27 18.19
N THR A 243 -1.03 -5.81 17.90
CA THR A 243 -1.28 -6.47 16.62
C THR A 243 -1.70 -5.46 15.55
N LYS A 244 -0.80 -5.22 14.58
CA LYS A 244 -1.11 -4.44 13.38
C LYS A 244 -2.04 -5.23 12.47
N ILE A 245 -3.15 -4.61 12.07
CA ILE A 245 -4.09 -5.17 11.07
C ILE A 245 -3.87 -4.60 9.67
N LYS A 246 -3.28 -3.40 9.57
CA LYS A 246 -2.92 -2.75 8.32
C LYS A 246 -1.69 -1.87 8.54
N SER A 247 -0.78 -1.86 7.57
CA SER A 247 0.44 -1.04 7.58
C SER A 247 0.68 -0.56 6.16
N ILE A 248 0.57 0.75 5.92
CA ILE A 248 0.63 1.34 4.58
C ILE A 248 1.80 2.32 4.52
N PRO A 249 2.82 2.05 3.69
CA PRO A 249 3.96 2.94 3.55
C PRO A 249 3.54 4.25 2.88
N PHE A 250 4.15 5.36 3.26
CA PHE A 250 4.01 6.66 2.59
C PHE A 250 5.29 7.47 2.77
N TYR A 251 5.53 8.44 1.89
CA TYR A 251 6.63 9.38 2.05
C TYR A 251 6.26 10.48 3.05
N SER A 252 6.98 10.56 4.16
CA SER A 252 6.64 11.43 5.29
C SER A 252 7.27 12.82 5.15
N VAL A 253 6.89 13.72 6.05
CA VAL A 253 7.50 15.05 6.18
C VAL A 253 8.94 15.01 6.71
N SER A 254 9.39 13.88 7.25
CA SER A 254 10.79 13.67 7.65
C SER A 254 11.67 13.19 6.49
N GLU A 255 11.15 13.23 5.26
CA GLU A 255 11.83 12.79 4.04
C GLU A 255 12.23 11.30 4.05
N GLU A 256 11.47 10.49 4.79
CA GLU A 256 11.66 9.04 4.92
C GLU A 256 10.34 8.29 4.66
N ILE A 257 10.42 6.98 4.48
CA ILE A 257 9.23 6.12 4.41
C ILE A 257 8.72 5.84 5.82
N ASP A 258 7.50 6.30 6.11
CA ASP A 258 6.77 6.00 7.33
C ASP A 258 5.47 5.24 7.00
N PHE A 259 4.70 4.86 8.02
CA PHE A 259 3.56 3.97 7.89
C PHE A 259 2.29 4.51 8.53
N ILE A 260 1.18 4.41 7.81
CA ILE A 260 -0.14 4.46 8.43
C ILE A 260 -0.40 3.08 8.99
N GLU A 261 -0.48 2.97 10.31
CA GLU A 261 -0.62 1.70 11.01
C GLU A 261 -1.97 1.65 11.72
N VAL A 262 -2.73 0.59 11.47
CA VAL A 262 -4.01 0.34 12.12
C VAL A 262 -3.85 -0.84 13.06
N TYR A 263 -4.31 -0.68 14.29
CA TYR A 263 -4.21 -1.68 15.34
C TYR A 263 -5.58 -2.26 15.69
N LYS A 264 -5.62 -3.56 16.01
CA LYS A 264 -6.85 -4.27 16.39
C LYS A 264 -7.54 -3.63 17.61
N GLU A 265 -6.76 -2.98 18.46
CA GLU A 265 -7.18 -2.35 19.70
C GLU A 265 -7.89 -1.00 19.47
N GLY A 266 -8.07 -0.58 18.21
CA GLY A 266 -8.75 0.66 17.85
C GLY A 266 -7.85 1.89 17.97
N ILE A 267 -6.59 1.73 17.58
CA ILE A 267 -5.60 2.81 17.47
C ILE A 267 -5.20 2.92 15.99
N VAL A 268 -5.04 4.16 15.51
CA VAL A 268 -4.45 4.44 14.19
C VAL A 268 -3.27 5.37 14.38
N LYS A 269 -2.08 4.93 13.97
CA LYS A 269 -0.86 5.73 13.94
C LYS A 269 -0.68 6.35 12.56
N PHE A 270 -0.38 7.64 12.54
CA PHE A 270 0.23 8.36 11.43
C PHE A 270 1.64 8.82 11.86
N ASP A 271 2.41 9.41 10.95
CA ASP A 271 3.74 9.99 11.22
C ASP A 271 3.83 10.75 12.57
N LEU A 272 3.06 11.83 12.70
CA LEU A 272 3.15 12.78 13.81
C LEU A 272 1.95 12.70 14.73
N SER A 273 1.13 11.65 14.65
CA SER A 273 -0.08 11.57 15.46
C SER A 273 -0.54 10.13 15.71
N ILE A 274 -1.16 9.93 16.87
CA ILE A 274 -1.79 8.68 17.27
C ILE A 274 -3.25 8.98 17.59
N VAL A 275 -4.16 8.29 16.91
CA VAL A 275 -5.61 8.47 17.04
C VAL A 275 -6.22 7.27 17.76
N PHE A 276 -6.96 7.55 18.81
CA PHE A 276 -7.67 6.58 19.64
C PHE A 276 -9.17 6.63 19.35
N THR A 277 -9.77 5.48 19.08
CA THR A 277 -11.09 5.40 18.44
C THR A 277 -12.20 4.79 19.30
N ASN A 278 -11.89 4.40 20.54
CA ASN A 278 -12.85 3.82 21.47
C ASN A 278 -12.62 4.31 22.92
N ASP A 279 -13.55 3.94 23.79
CA ASP A 279 -13.68 4.40 25.17
C ASP A 279 -12.69 3.75 26.16
N LYS A 280 -11.83 2.82 25.69
CA LYS A 280 -10.79 2.19 26.52
C LYS A 280 -9.62 3.13 26.81
N TYR A 281 -9.49 4.18 26.02
CA TYR A 281 -8.40 5.13 26.09
C TYR A 281 -8.91 6.41 26.72
N LYS A 282 -8.28 6.83 27.82
CA LYS A 282 -8.72 8.01 28.55
C LYS A 282 -7.58 8.81 29.13
N THR A 283 -7.79 10.11 29.27
CA THR A 283 -6.86 10.94 30.03
C THR A 283 -7.03 10.76 31.53
N LYS A 284 -6.11 11.31 32.33
CA LYS A 284 -6.19 11.34 33.79
C LYS A 284 -7.49 11.96 34.32
N ASP A 285 -8.00 12.97 33.62
CA ASP A 285 -9.27 13.64 33.95
C ASP A 285 -10.51 12.88 33.45
N GLY A 286 -10.29 11.71 32.84
CA GLY A 286 -11.34 10.83 32.33
C GLY A 286 -11.91 11.25 30.99
N ILE A 287 -11.19 12.06 30.20
CA ILE A 287 -11.61 12.39 28.83
C ILE A 287 -11.48 11.14 27.96
N THR A 288 -12.56 10.73 27.31
CA THR A 288 -12.61 9.53 26.46
C THR A 288 -13.66 9.66 25.36
N VAL A 289 -13.63 8.74 24.40
CA VAL A 289 -14.62 8.66 23.33
C VAL A 289 -16.03 8.50 23.91
N GLY A 290 -17.00 9.23 23.35
CA GLY A 290 -18.40 9.19 23.74
C GLY A 290 -18.85 10.33 24.67
N LEU A 291 -17.92 11.04 25.32
CA LEU A 291 -18.27 12.22 26.13
C LEU A 291 -18.86 13.35 25.29
N THR A 292 -19.68 14.18 25.91
CA THR A 292 -20.23 15.39 25.30
C THR A 292 -19.27 16.57 25.37
N LYS A 293 -19.50 17.60 24.53
CA LYS A 293 -18.73 18.87 24.60
C LYS A 293 -18.75 19.47 26.03
N ASP A 294 -19.92 19.48 26.69
CA ASP A 294 -20.07 20.01 28.05
C ASP A 294 -19.31 19.18 29.09
N GLU A 295 -19.35 17.85 28.99
CA GLU A 295 -18.58 16.97 29.87
C GLU A 295 -17.07 17.19 29.71
N VAL A 296 -16.60 17.38 28.47
CA VAL A 296 -15.19 17.72 28.20
C VAL A 296 -14.82 19.05 28.85
N ILE A 297 -15.62 20.10 28.67
CA ILE A 297 -15.37 21.41 29.30
C ILE A 297 -15.36 21.29 30.83
N SER A 298 -16.28 20.53 31.41
CA SER A 298 -16.37 20.36 32.87
C SER A 298 -15.16 19.66 33.48
N LYS A 299 -14.53 18.74 32.73
CA LYS A 299 -13.42 17.90 33.18
C LYS A 299 -12.06 18.52 32.86
N LEU A 300 -11.88 18.94 31.62
CA LEU A 300 -10.59 19.40 31.11
C LEU A 300 -10.49 20.92 31.06
N GLY A 301 -11.61 21.62 30.88
CA GLY A 301 -11.65 23.06 30.64
C GLY A 301 -11.87 23.40 29.15
N LYS A 302 -11.95 24.70 28.87
CA LYS A 302 -12.15 25.21 27.50
C LYS A 302 -10.91 24.96 26.64
N PRO A 303 -11.04 24.46 25.40
CA PRO A 303 -9.90 24.26 24.52
C PRO A 303 -9.20 25.58 24.20
N ASN A 304 -7.91 25.50 23.88
CA ASN A 304 -7.15 26.65 23.41
C ASN A 304 -7.44 27.01 21.96
N SER A 305 -7.86 26.04 21.15
CA SER A 305 -8.14 26.22 19.74
C SER A 305 -9.40 25.45 19.36
N ILE A 306 -10.33 26.10 18.68
CA ILE A 306 -11.52 25.47 18.11
C ILE A 306 -11.46 25.65 16.59
N ARG A 307 -11.57 24.55 15.85
CA ARG A 307 -11.68 24.52 14.39
C ARG A 307 -12.79 23.54 14.01
N GLY A 308 -14.00 24.05 13.87
CA GLY A 308 -15.19 23.23 13.63
C GLY A 308 -15.35 22.15 14.69
N ASN A 309 -15.35 20.89 14.29
CA ASN A 309 -15.47 19.74 15.19
C ASN A 309 -14.17 19.36 15.93
N LYS A 310 -13.06 20.07 15.74
CA LYS A 310 -11.75 19.73 16.30
C LYS A 310 -11.33 20.76 17.34
N TRP A 311 -11.15 20.30 18.56
CA TRP A 311 -10.70 21.10 19.71
C TRP A 311 -9.26 20.76 20.05
N GLY A 312 -8.40 21.76 20.18
CA GLY A 312 -6.98 21.62 20.48
C GLY A 312 -6.61 22.17 21.86
N TYR A 313 -5.72 21.46 22.54
CA TYR A 313 -5.18 21.81 23.86
C TYR A 313 -3.65 22.00 23.78
N LEU A 314 -3.19 23.18 24.21
CA LEU A 314 -1.81 23.64 24.17
C LEU A 314 -1.03 23.22 25.42
N ILE A 315 0.24 22.89 25.22
CA ILE A 315 1.26 22.82 26.27
C ILE A 315 2.43 23.69 25.81
N GLY A 316 2.66 24.80 26.52
CA GLY A 316 3.53 25.85 26.02
C GLY A 316 3.02 26.40 24.69
N ASP A 317 3.90 26.47 23.69
CA ASP A 317 3.59 27.01 22.36
C ASP A 317 3.03 25.96 21.37
N TYR A 318 2.86 24.70 21.81
CA TYR A 318 2.52 23.59 20.92
C TYR A 318 1.19 22.94 21.28
N ILE A 319 0.34 22.68 20.27
CA ILE A 319 -0.86 21.85 20.47
C ILE A 319 -0.40 20.39 20.55
N ARG A 320 -0.77 19.71 21.63
CA ARG A 320 -0.35 18.33 21.90
C ARG A 320 -1.47 17.31 21.82
N PHE A 321 -2.69 17.78 22.00
CA PHE A 321 -3.85 16.94 22.17
C PHE A 321 -5.04 17.56 21.47
N TYR A 322 -5.67 16.77 20.61
CA TYR A 322 -6.91 17.13 19.96
C TYR A 322 -8.03 16.19 20.38
N ILE A 323 -9.21 16.78 20.55
CA ILE A 323 -10.48 16.09 20.70
C ILE A 323 -11.27 16.35 19.42
N ILE A 324 -11.69 15.30 18.73
CA ILE A 324 -12.45 15.39 17.50
C ILE A 324 -13.87 14.92 17.77
N PHE A 325 -14.86 15.76 17.44
CA PHE A 325 -16.27 15.53 17.69
C PHE A 325 -17.01 15.05 16.43
N GLU A 326 -18.07 14.28 16.65
CA GLU A 326 -19.10 13.99 15.66
C GLU A 326 -20.44 14.40 16.29
N GLY A 327 -21.04 15.48 15.79
CA GLY A 327 -22.12 16.17 16.49
C GLY A 327 -21.66 16.67 17.87
N ASN A 328 -22.41 16.32 18.92
CA ASN A 328 -22.08 16.72 20.30
C ASN A 328 -21.18 15.73 21.06
N LYS A 329 -20.69 14.64 20.42
CA LYS A 329 -19.93 13.60 21.13
C LYS A 329 -18.49 13.49 20.63
N VAL A 330 -17.57 13.24 21.56
CA VAL A 330 -16.18 12.90 21.26
C VAL A 330 -16.18 11.63 20.44
N LYS A 331 -15.61 11.72 19.24
CA LYS A 331 -15.43 10.60 18.33
C LYS A 331 -14.03 10.02 18.41
N TYR A 332 -13.03 10.89 18.48
CA TYR A 332 -11.62 10.49 18.54
C TYR A 332 -10.85 11.36 19.54
N LEU A 333 -9.86 10.75 20.18
CA LEU A 333 -8.77 11.46 20.82
C LEU A 333 -7.54 11.36 19.92
N MET A 334 -6.78 12.43 19.78
CA MET A 334 -5.57 12.43 18.96
C MET A 334 -4.42 13.09 19.71
N GLU A 335 -3.39 12.32 20.00
CA GLU A 335 -2.11 12.84 20.48
C GLU A 335 -1.21 13.17 19.29
N THR A 336 -0.48 14.28 19.39
CA THR A 336 0.51 14.67 18.37
C THR A 336 1.92 14.62 18.90
N MET A 337 2.86 14.32 18.00
CA MET A 337 4.28 14.27 18.34
C MET A 337 4.73 15.60 18.96
N PRO A 338 5.55 15.55 20.02
CA PRO A 338 6.33 16.68 20.47
C PRO A 338 7.15 17.30 19.33
N LEU A 339 6.83 18.54 18.93
CA LEU A 339 7.74 19.37 18.13
C LEU A 339 8.79 20.00 19.02
#